data_AF-D2PTF1-F1
#
_entry.id   AF-D2PTF1-F1
#
_cell.length_a   1.000
_cell.length_b   1.000
_cell.length_c   1.000
_cell.angle_alpha   90.00
_cell.angle_beta   90.00
_cell.angle_gamma   90.00
#
_symmetry.space_group_name_H-M   'P 1'
#
loop_
_entity.id
_entity.type
_entity.pdbx_description
1 polymer ?
#
loop_
_entity_poly.entity_id
_entity_poly.type
_entity_poly.pdbx_seq_one_letter_code
_entity_poly.pdbx_strand_id
1 'polypeptide(L)'
;MRRPTWLRRPTRARGHALICDACRVRDNTIHVQRGQLVALRRQVADLQTAAHEVAAALGRRTGRIVTICGSTRFRDAMASVNRQLTLAGYIVLAPGVFVHDGDQVSDDAKARLDRLHLAKIDLADCVYVVNPGGYVGDSTRREIEYAASTGKTVWFLTEARS
;
A
#
# COMPACT_ATOMS: atom_id res chain seq x y z
N MET A 1 -40.04 15.41 -42.31
CA MET A 1 -39.05 15.47 -41.20
C MET A 1 -39.72 15.01 -39.91
N ARG A 2 -39.36 13.81 -39.43
CA ARG A 2 -39.93 13.18 -38.23
C ARG A 2 -38.96 13.38 -37.06
N ARG A 3 -39.43 13.89 -35.92
CA ARG A 3 -38.58 14.16 -34.74
C ARG A 3 -38.25 12.86 -33.98
N PRO A 4 -37.06 12.73 -33.35
CA PRO A 4 -36.59 11.49 -32.72
C PRO A 4 -37.30 11.17 -31.39
N THR A 5 -37.38 9.88 -31.08
CA THR A 5 -38.24 9.22 -30.08
C THR A 5 -37.82 9.35 -28.60
N TRP A 6 -36.86 10.19 -28.25
CA TRP A 6 -36.28 10.24 -26.88
C TRP A 6 -36.72 11.42 -26.02
N LEU A 7 -37.78 12.15 -26.44
CA LEU A 7 -38.40 13.26 -25.69
C LEU A 7 -39.78 12.86 -25.16
N ARG A 8 -39.87 11.73 -24.45
CA ARG A 8 -41.04 11.37 -23.64
C ARG A 8 -40.68 11.45 -22.16
N ARG A 9 -41.38 12.32 -21.43
CA ARG A 9 -41.31 12.45 -19.97
C ARG A 9 -41.61 11.10 -19.32
N PRO A 10 -40.91 10.70 -18.23
CA PRO A 10 -41.28 9.49 -17.50
C PRO A 10 -42.65 9.70 -16.84
N THR A 11 -43.58 8.80 -17.12
CA THR A 11 -44.83 8.65 -16.38
C THR A 11 -44.52 8.08 -14.99
N ARG A 12 -45.16 8.63 -13.95
CA ARG A 12 -45.05 8.15 -12.57
C ARG A 12 -45.37 6.65 -12.49
N ALA A 13 -44.34 5.80 -12.39
CA ALA A 13 -44.51 4.42 -11.98
C ALA A 13 -44.80 4.38 -10.48
N ARG A 14 -45.92 3.74 -10.13
CA ARG A 14 -46.29 3.44 -8.75
C ARG A 14 -45.33 2.39 -8.20
N GLY A 15 -44.98 2.55 -6.93
CA GLY A 15 -43.86 1.86 -6.29
C GLY A 15 -44.01 0.35 -6.14
N HIS A 16 -42.86 -0.29 -6.07
CA HIS A 16 -42.51 -1.20 -4.99
C HIS A 16 -41.06 -0.90 -4.64
N ALA A 17 -40.89 0.10 -3.78
CA ALA A 17 -39.62 0.30 -3.12
C ALA A 17 -39.49 -0.87 -2.14
N LEU A 18 -38.58 -1.80 -2.42
CA LEU A 18 -38.06 -2.75 -1.44
C LEU A 18 -37.30 -1.94 -0.38
N ILE A 19 -38.07 -1.28 0.49
CA ILE A 19 -37.57 -0.58 1.64
C ILE A 19 -37.72 -1.58 2.77
N CYS A 20 -36.57 -2.06 3.27
CA CYS A 20 -36.45 -2.78 4.53
C CYS A 20 -37.42 -2.18 5.58
N ASP A 21 -38.13 -3.02 6.33
CA ASP A 21 -39.13 -2.65 7.36
C ASP A 21 -38.66 -1.57 8.36
N ALA A 22 -37.37 -1.27 8.38
CA ALA A 22 -36.70 -0.18 9.06
C ALA A 22 -37.09 1.25 8.63
N CYS A 23 -37.53 1.49 7.37
CA CYS A 23 -37.77 2.85 6.86
C CYS A 23 -39.22 3.04 6.42
N ARG A 24 -40.07 3.66 7.25
CA ARG A 24 -41.38 4.12 6.79
C ARG A 24 -41.24 5.48 6.11
N VAL A 25 -41.52 5.54 4.81
CA VAL A 25 -41.72 6.80 4.08
C VAL A 25 -43.16 7.26 4.33
N ARG A 26 -43.34 8.40 5.01
CA ARG A 26 -44.58 9.18 5.00
C ARG A 26 -44.22 10.56 4.43
N ASP A 27 -45.08 11.09 3.56
CA ASP A 27 -44.95 12.45 2.99
C ASP A 27 -43.60 12.77 2.33
N ASN A 28 -43.12 11.85 1.48
CA ASN A 28 -41.86 11.99 0.72
C ASN A 28 -40.62 12.26 1.60
N THR A 29 -40.73 11.95 2.90
CA THR A 29 -39.69 12.19 3.92
C THR A 29 -39.29 10.85 4.53
N ILE A 30 -37.98 10.56 4.53
CA ILE A 30 -37.44 9.35 5.15
C ILE A 30 -37.33 9.60 6.65
N HIS A 31 -38.22 8.99 7.43
CA HIS A 31 -38.11 8.98 8.89
C HIS A 31 -37.25 7.79 9.32
N VAL A 32 -35.94 8.01 9.44
CA VAL A 32 -35.08 7.07 10.16
C VAL A 32 -35.51 7.13 11.63
N GLN A 33 -35.82 5.98 12.25
CA GLN A 33 -36.21 5.97 13.66
C GLN A 33 -35.09 6.62 14.48
N ARG A 34 -35.41 7.48 15.45
CA ARG A 34 -34.40 8.15 16.30
C ARG A 34 -33.39 7.15 16.89
N GLY A 35 -33.83 5.95 17.24
CA GLY A 35 -32.97 4.86 17.70
C GLY A 35 -31.97 4.34 16.67
N GLN A 36 -32.33 4.28 15.38
CA GLN A 36 -31.44 3.86 14.30
C GLN A 36 -30.36 4.89 14.00
N LEU A 37 -30.68 6.18 14.04
CA LEU A 37 -29.69 7.25 13.90
C LEU A 37 -28.67 7.26 15.05
N VAL A 38 -29.12 6.97 16.27
CA VAL A 38 -28.23 6.84 17.44
C VAL A 38 -27.35 5.60 17.32
N ALA A 39 -27.90 4.45 16.91
CA ALA A 39 -27.14 3.23 16.69
C ALA A 39 -26.07 3.37 15.60
N LEU A 40 -26.43 4.00 14.47
CA LEU A 40 -25.50 4.22 13.36
C LEU A 40 -24.36 5.18 13.75
N ARG A 41 -24.68 6.27 14.47
CA ARG A 41 -23.65 7.19 14.99
C ARG A 41 -22.69 6.51 15.94
N ARG A 42 -23.19 5.60 16.79
CA ARG A 42 -22.35 4.79 17.68
C ARG A 42 -21.44 3.85 16.89
N GLN A 43 -21.97 3.13 15.90
CA GLN A 43 -21.16 2.26 15.03
C GLN A 43 -20.05 3.03 14.30
N VAL A 44 -20.34 4.24 13.82
CA VAL A 44 -19.31 5.10 13.20
C VAL A 44 -18.25 5.52 14.22
N ALA A 45 -18.64 5.90 15.43
CA ALA A 45 -17.69 6.26 16.50
C ALA A 45 -16.83 5.07 16.94
N ASP A 46 -17.40 3.87 17.01
CA ASP A 46 -16.68 2.63 17.35
C ASP A 46 -15.63 2.30 16.26
N LEU A 47 -15.99 2.43 14.98
CA LEU A 47 -15.06 2.26 13.85
C LEU A 47 -13.95 3.31 13.85
N GLN A 48 -14.27 4.56 14.16
CA GLN A 48 -13.28 5.63 14.30
C GLN A 48 -12.31 5.35 15.47
N THR A 49 -12.79 4.82 16.58
CA THR A 49 -11.96 4.44 17.74
C THR A 49 -11.03 3.29 17.38
N ALA A 50 -11.55 2.22 16.76
CA ALA A 50 -10.75 1.09 16.30
C ALA A 50 -9.67 1.52 15.30
N ALA A 51 -9.98 2.44 14.38
CA ALA A 51 -9.00 2.99 13.45
C ALA A 51 -7.87 3.74 14.16
N HIS A 52 -8.16 4.53 15.21
CA HIS A 52 -7.15 5.19 16.01
C HIS A 52 -6.31 4.23 16.83
N GLU A 53 -6.90 3.16 17.38
CA GLU A 53 -6.15 2.12 18.10
C GLU A 53 -5.20 1.36 17.19
N VAL A 54 -5.65 1.01 15.98
CA VAL A 54 -4.80 0.42 14.94
C VAL A 54 -3.70 1.39 14.52
N ALA A 55 -4.02 2.66 14.29
CA ALA A 55 -3.03 3.69 13.97
C ALA A 55 -2.02 3.89 15.11
N ALA A 56 -2.47 3.89 16.36
CA ALA A 56 -1.61 3.98 17.54
C ALA A 56 -0.71 2.73 17.65
N ALA A 57 -1.24 1.53 17.44
CA ALA A 57 -0.47 0.28 17.41
C ALA A 57 0.59 0.28 16.29
N LEU A 58 0.25 0.79 15.11
CA LEU A 58 1.19 1.01 14.00
C LEU A 58 2.21 2.12 14.32
N GLY A 59 1.84 3.10 15.14
CA GLY A 59 2.69 4.17 15.64
C GLY A 59 3.70 3.74 16.73
N ARG A 60 3.63 2.51 17.24
CA ARG A 60 4.55 1.97 18.26
C ARG A 60 5.84 1.36 17.70
N ARG A 61 6.17 1.59 16.42
CA ARG A 61 7.45 1.12 15.85
C ARG A 61 8.59 1.96 16.45
N THR A 62 9.58 1.30 17.02
CA THR A 62 10.75 1.94 17.67
C THR A 62 11.74 2.55 16.67
N GLY A 63 11.56 2.32 15.36
CA GLY A 63 12.44 2.81 14.31
C GLY A 63 11.73 2.94 12.96
N ARG A 64 12.33 3.71 12.04
CA ARG A 64 11.86 3.82 10.65
C ARG A 64 12.08 2.50 9.91
N ILE A 65 11.15 2.13 9.05
CA ILE A 65 11.29 0.98 8.14
C ILE A 65 12.05 1.43 6.89
N VAL A 66 13.09 0.68 6.54
CA VAL A 66 13.88 0.87 5.33
C VAL A 66 13.90 -0.43 4.52
N THR A 67 13.58 -0.34 3.24
CA THR A 67 13.76 -1.46 2.30
C THR A 67 15.10 -1.33 1.61
N ILE A 68 15.89 -2.41 1.60
CA ILE A 68 17.11 -2.49 0.81
C ILE A 68 16.77 -2.95 -0.61
N CYS A 69 17.19 -2.15 -1.58
CA CYS A 69 17.14 -2.47 -3.01
C CYS A 69 18.56 -2.62 -3.55
N GLY A 70 18.73 -3.43 -4.59
CA GLY A 70 20.04 -3.63 -5.21
C GLY A 70 20.12 -4.96 -5.95
N SER A 71 21.23 -5.19 -6.63
CA SER A 71 21.43 -6.47 -7.30
C SER A 71 21.81 -7.55 -6.29
N THR A 72 21.12 -8.69 -6.34
CA THR A 72 21.41 -9.84 -5.48
C THR A 72 22.79 -10.49 -5.74
N ARG A 73 23.54 -10.03 -6.74
CA ARG A 73 24.97 -10.37 -6.89
C ARG A 73 25.86 -9.77 -5.80
N PHE A 74 25.38 -8.74 -5.10
CA PHE A 74 26.13 -8.02 -4.07
C PHE A 74 25.66 -8.43 -2.66
N ARG A 75 25.56 -9.74 -2.39
CA ARG A 75 25.09 -10.28 -1.11
C ARG A 75 25.86 -9.68 0.07
N ASP A 76 27.18 -9.63 0.00
CA ASP A 76 28.02 -9.14 1.10
C ASP A 76 27.82 -7.64 1.37
N ALA A 77 27.71 -6.83 0.30
CA ALA A 77 27.43 -5.41 0.44
C ALA A 77 26.05 -5.18 1.06
N MET A 78 25.04 -5.94 0.63
CA MET A 78 23.70 -5.90 1.23
C MET A 78 23.71 -6.33 2.70
N ALA A 79 24.45 -7.36 3.06
CA ALA A 79 24.59 -7.82 4.43
C ALA A 79 25.26 -6.75 5.32
N SER A 80 26.31 -6.10 4.81
CA SER A 80 26.99 -5.00 5.51
C SER A 80 26.04 -3.81 5.75
N VAL A 81 25.31 -3.37 4.73
CA VAL A 81 24.35 -2.26 4.84
C VAL A 81 23.19 -2.63 5.78
N ASN A 82 22.67 -3.86 5.69
CA ASN A 82 21.64 -4.35 6.61
C ASN A 82 22.10 -4.25 8.06
N ARG A 83 23.31 -4.74 8.36
CA ARG A 83 23.91 -4.63 9.70
C ARG A 83 24.04 -3.18 10.15
N GLN A 84 24.54 -2.29 9.29
CA GLN A 84 24.73 -0.87 9.63
C GLN A 84 23.40 -0.17 9.93
N LEU A 85 22.39 -0.34 9.07
CA LEU A 85 21.06 0.24 9.27
C LEU A 85 20.36 -0.31 10.51
N THR A 86 20.49 -1.62 10.76
CA THR A 86 19.92 -2.26 11.95
C THR A 86 20.56 -1.70 13.23
N LEU A 87 21.89 -1.56 13.26
CA LEU A 87 22.60 -0.95 14.41
C LEU A 87 22.26 0.53 14.59
N ALA A 88 21.88 1.24 13.53
CA ALA A 88 21.37 2.60 13.57
C ALA A 88 19.89 2.69 13.98
N GLY A 89 19.24 1.57 14.32
CA GLY A 89 17.86 1.53 14.83
C GLY A 89 16.78 1.47 13.76
N TYR A 90 17.12 1.19 12.50
CA TYR A 90 16.13 0.98 11.44
C TYR A 90 15.57 -0.45 11.48
N ILE A 91 14.31 -0.59 11.10
CA ILE A 91 13.71 -1.89 10.78
C ILE A 91 14.01 -2.17 9.30
N VAL A 92 14.87 -3.16 9.04
CA VAL A 92 15.39 -3.41 7.69
C VAL A 92 14.62 -4.52 6.97
N LEU A 93 14.07 -4.20 5.80
CA LEU A 93 13.47 -5.16 4.87
C LEU A 93 14.44 -5.45 3.71
N ALA A 94 15.26 -6.50 3.85
CA ALA A 94 16.23 -6.88 2.82
C ALA A 94 15.69 -8.00 1.89
N PRO A 95 16.26 -8.17 0.67
CA PRO A 95 16.09 -9.41 -0.10
C PRO A 95 16.53 -10.62 0.75
N GLY A 96 15.76 -11.71 0.67
CA GLY A 96 16.07 -12.96 1.37
C GLY A 96 16.49 -14.11 0.44
N VAL A 97 16.36 -13.90 -0.88
CA VAL A 97 16.72 -14.86 -1.93
C VAL A 97 17.64 -14.14 -2.91
N PHE A 98 18.76 -14.75 -3.24
CA PHE A 98 19.82 -14.19 -4.05
C PHE A 98 20.07 -15.03 -5.30
N VAL A 99 19.17 -14.89 -6.27
CA VAL A 99 19.19 -15.64 -7.54
C VAL A 99 20.49 -15.48 -8.31
N HIS A 100 21.11 -14.29 -8.23
CA HIS A 100 22.38 -14.01 -8.90
C HIS A 100 23.61 -14.48 -8.10
N ASP A 101 23.41 -15.09 -6.94
CA ASP A 101 24.44 -15.57 -6.02
C ASP A 101 24.10 -17.00 -5.53
N GLY A 102 23.69 -17.86 -6.47
CA GLY A 102 23.59 -19.31 -6.27
C GLY A 102 22.19 -19.87 -5.97
N ASP A 103 21.24 -19.06 -5.50
CA ASP A 103 19.89 -19.55 -5.16
C ASP A 103 19.12 -19.97 -6.42
N GLN A 104 18.72 -21.24 -6.47
CA GLN A 104 17.94 -21.81 -7.57
C GLN A 104 16.44 -21.52 -7.36
N VAL A 105 15.83 -20.79 -8.30
CA VAL A 105 14.40 -20.47 -8.29
C VAL A 105 13.83 -20.58 -9.69
N SER A 106 12.58 -21.04 -9.78
CA SER A 106 11.83 -21.01 -11.04
C SER A 106 11.44 -19.58 -11.42
N ASP A 107 11.13 -19.37 -12.70
CA ASP A 107 10.67 -18.07 -13.20
C ASP A 107 9.39 -17.58 -12.50
N ASP A 108 8.46 -18.49 -12.22
CA ASP A 108 7.26 -18.18 -11.45
C ASP A 108 7.58 -17.73 -10.02
N ALA A 109 8.56 -18.36 -9.38
CA ALA A 109 9.01 -17.96 -8.05
C ALA A 109 9.68 -16.58 -8.10
N LYS A 110 10.52 -16.33 -9.13
CA LYS A 110 11.14 -15.01 -9.35
C LYS A 110 10.10 -13.92 -9.52
N ALA A 111 9.06 -14.13 -10.33
CA ALA A 111 7.99 -13.16 -10.51
C ALA A 111 7.22 -12.88 -9.19
N ARG A 112 7.02 -13.89 -8.34
CA ARG A 112 6.45 -13.69 -7.00
C ARG A 112 7.39 -12.91 -6.06
N LEU A 113 8.69 -13.19 -6.11
CA LEU A 113 9.71 -12.47 -5.34
C LEU A 113 9.78 -11.00 -5.75
N ASP A 114 9.73 -10.69 -7.04
CA ASP A 114 9.68 -9.31 -7.55
C ASP A 114 8.47 -8.55 -6.96
N ARG A 115 7.27 -9.15 -6.99
CA ARG A 115 6.06 -8.55 -6.40
C ARG A 115 6.17 -8.38 -4.89
N LEU A 116 6.73 -9.37 -4.20
CA LEU A 116 6.97 -9.31 -2.76
C LEU A 116 7.93 -8.17 -2.41
N HIS A 117 8.92 -7.89 -3.25
CA HIS A 117 9.86 -6.81 -3.02
C HIS A 117 9.22 -5.43 -3.18
N LEU A 118 8.31 -5.26 -4.16
CA LEU A 118 7.49 -4.04 -4.25
C LEU A 118 6.60 -3.86 -3.01
N ALA A 119 6.01 -4.94 -2.49
CA ALA A 119 5.23 -4.87 -1.25
C ALA A 119 6.09 -4.47 -0.02
N LYS A 120 7.37 -4.89 0.03
CA LYS A 120 8.31 -4.38 1.05
C LYS A 120 8.55 -2.89 0.89
N ILE A 121 8.67 -2.40 -0.35
CA ILE A 121 8.78 -0.97 -0.62
C ILE A 121 7.54 -0.24 -0.09
N ASP A 122 6.33 -0.75 -0.32
CA ASP A 122 5.09 -0.16 0.20
C ASP A 122 5.04 -0.03 1.72
N LEU A 123 5.57 -1.02 2.44
CA LEU A 123 5.64 -1.01 3.90
C LEU A 123 6.70 -0.07 4.46
N ALA A 124 7.68 0.33 3.65
CA ALA A 124 8.83 1.09 4.11
C ALA A 124 8.59 2.60 4.11
N ASP A 125 9.21 3.29 5.07
CA ASP A 125 9.21 4.75 5.13
C ASP A 125 10.25 5.34 4.14
N CYS A 126 11.20 4.53 3.67
CA CYS A 126 12.28 4.91 2.75
C CYS A 126 12.92 3.68 2.10
N VAL A 127 13.68 3.90 1.03
CA VAL A 127 14.45 2.87 0.31
C VAL A 127 15.94 3.21 0.36
N TYR A 128 16.78 2.21 0.57
CA TYR A 128 18.24 2.32 0.49
C TYR A 128 18.76 1.41 -0.62
N VAL A 129 19.41 1.99 -1.62
CA VAL A 129 19.92 1.28 -2.79
C VAL A 129 21.38 0.92 -2.59
N VAL A 130 21.68 -0.37 -2.65
CA VAL A 130 23.04 -0.92 -2.64
C VAL A 130 23.53 -1.08 -4.07
N ASN A 131 24.34 -0.13 -4.52
CA ASN A 131 24.88 -0.02 -5.87
C ASN A 131 26.40 0.17 -5.91
N PRO A 132 27.21 -0.81 -5.44
CA PRO A 132 28.67 -0.76 -5.55
C PRO A 132 29.12 -0.44 -6.99
N GLY A 133 30.08 0.48 -7.13
CA GLY A 133 30.56 0.95 -8.43
C GLY A 133 29.49 1.63 -9.30
N GLY A 134 28.36 2.05 -8.72
CA GLY A 134 27.24 2.64 -9.45
C GLY A 134 26.37 1.64 -10.22
N TYR A 135 26.55 0.33 -10.03
CA TYR A 135 25.78 -0.67 -10.77
C TYR A 135 24.29 -0.63 -10.41
N VAL A 136 23.43 -0.51 -11.43
CA VAL A 136 21.96 -0.61 -11.30
C VAL A 136 21.41 -1.52 -12.41
N GLY A 137 20.93 -2.69 -12.03
CA GLY A 137 20.25 -3.63 -12.94
C GLY A 137 18.77 -3.33 -13.12
N ASP A 138 18.11 -4.03 -14.03
CA ASP A 138 16.71 -3.75 -14.43
C ASP A 138 15.70 -3.93 -13.29
N SER A 139 15.85 -4.94 -12.43
CA SER A 139 14.99 -5.09 -11.25
C SER A 139 15.15 -3.91 -10.28
N THR A 140 16.39 -3.56 -9.95
CA THR A 140 16.71 -2.44 -9.07
C THR A 140 16.22 -1.11 -9.65
N ARG A 141 16.33 -0.91 -10.97
CA ARG A 141 15.82 0.29 -11.65
C ARG A 141 14.31 0.42 -11.47
N ARG A 142 13.55 -0.66 -11.74
CA ARG A 142 12.10 -0.70 -11.53
C ARG A 142 11.72 -0.42 -10.07
N GLU A 143 12.48 -0.96 -9.13
CA GLU A 143 12.28 -0.71 -7.69
C GLU A 143 12.49 0.76 -7.32
N ILE A 144 13.54 1.40 -7.84
CA ILE A 144 13.82 2.83 -7.62
C ILE A 144 12.70 3.69 -8.20
N GLU A 145 12.28 3.43 -9.43
CA GLU A 145 11.18 4.13 -10.10
C GLU A 145 9.86 3.96 -9.34
N TYR A 146 9.59 2.76 -8.84
CA TYR A 146 8.42 2.48 -8.02
C TYR A 146 8.45 3.22 -6.67
N ALA A 147 9.59 3.21 -5.98
CA ALA A 147 9.76 3.95 -4.74
C ALA A 147 9.56 5.46 -4.95
N ALA A 148 10.14 6.02 -6.02
CA ALA A 148 9.98 7.42 -6.37
C ALA A 148 8.52 7.77 -6.72
N SER A 149 7.83 6.93 -7.51
CA SER A 149 6.42 7.18 -7.89
C SER A 149 5.45 7.06 -6.71
N THR A 150 5.82 6.32 -5.66
CA THR A 150 5.06 6.24 -4.40
C THR A 150 5.48 7.29 -3.37
N GLY A 151 6.33 8.25 -3.74
CA GLY A 151 6.76 9.37 -2.90
C GLY A 151 7.76 9.01 -1.81
N LYS A 152 8.40 7.84 -1.89
CA LYS A 152 9.38 7.38 -0.89
C LYS A 152 10.73 8.02 -1.13
N THR A 153 11.42 8.39 -0.05
CA THR A 153 12.81 8.84 -0.13
C THR A 153 13.71 7.68 -0.54
N VAL A 154 14.58 7.91 -1.52
CA VAL A 154 15.55 6.92 -2.01
C VAL A 154 16.96 7.41 -1.69
N TRP A 155 17.72 6.60 -0.94
CA TRP A 155 19.13 6.80 -0.65
C TRP A 155 19.99 5.81 -1.43
N PHE A 156 21.25 6.15 -1.68
CA PHE A 156 22.19 5.33 -2.43
C PHE A 156 23.46 5.08 -1.64
N LEU A 157 24.03 3.88 -1.78
CA LEU A 157 25.38 3.55 -1.37
C LEU A 157 26.36 4.17 -2.38
N THR A 158 26.64 5.46 -2.25
CA THR A 158 27.70 6.08 -3.06
C THR A 158 29.02 5.91 -2.34
N GLU A 159 30.07 5.45 -3.03
CA GLU A 159 31.43 5.67 -2.54
C GLU A 159 31.67 7.18 -2.43
N ALA A 160 32.31 7.63 -1.35
CA ALA A 160 32.73 9.02 -1.25
C ALA A 160 33.62 9.33 -2.46
N ARG A 161 33.23 10.31 -3.28
CA ARG A 161 34.15 10.84 -4.30
C ARG A 161 35.39 11.33 -3.55
N SER A 162 36.51 10.66 -3.76
CA SER A 162 37.86 11.13 -3.43
C SER A 162 38.17 12.41 -4.19
#